data_AF-A0A345NLB8-F1
#
_entry.id   AF-A0A345NLB8-F1
#
_cell.length_a   1.000
_cell.length_b   1.000
_cell.length_c   1.000
_cell.angle_alpha   90.00
_cell.angle_beta   90.00
_cell.angle_gamma   90.00
#
_symmetry.space_group_name_H-M   'P 1'
#
loop_
_entity.id
_entity.type
_entity.pdbx_description
1 polymer ?
#
loop_
_entity_poly.entity_id
_entity_poly.type
_entity_poly.pdbx_seq_one_letter_code
_entity_poly.pdbx_strand_id
1 'polypeptide(L)'
;MRALALAAVGPARSRLPVLDGLRLARAVVDQAGLGADDRARNLCGAVRVRDRLVSRLQGRPCVLVDDVVTTGATLQECARALRAAGCGPVVAVTLAATRRHTRSVGPDGPTASTDSHAAPLQNVRGAD
;
A
#
# COMPACT_ATOMS: atom_id res chain seq x y z
N MET A 1 -9.09 10.65 -2.52
CA MET A 1 -7.65 10.95 -2.77
C MET A 1 -7.36 12.25 -3.51
N ARG A 2 -7.78 12.52 -4.77
CA ARG A 2 -7.32 13.71 -5.53
C ARG A 2 -7.48 15.06 -4.78
N ALA A 3 -8.61 15.27 -4.09
CA ALA A 3 -8.83 16.47 -3.28
C ALA A 3 -7.84 16.58 -2.10
N LEU A 4 -7.55 15.46 -1.42
CA LEU A 4 -6.56 15.39 -0.35
C LEU A 4 -5.14 15.70 -0.86
N ALA A 5 -4.76 15.18 -2.02
CA ALA A 5 -3.48 15.48 -2.64
C ALA A 5 -3.35 16.97 -3.04
N LEU A 6 -4.44 17.61 -3.49
CA LEU A 6 -4.46 19.06 -3.74
C LEU A 6 -4.34 19.87 -2.42
N ALA A 7 -5.03 19.45 -1.36
CA ALA A 7 -4.92 20.08 -0.04
C ALA A 7 -3.49 19.95 0.54
N ALA A 8 -2.84 18.80 0.39
CA ALA A 8 -1.47 18.56 0.86
C ALA A 8 -0.41 19.40 0.14
N VAL A 9 -0.67 19.85 -1.09
CA VAL A 9 0.18 20.80 -1.81
C VAL A 9 0.03 22.22 -1.24
N GLY A 10 -1.18 22.60 -0.83
CA GLY A 10 -1.48 23.91 -0.24
C GLY A 10 -1.40 25.09 -1.23
N PRO A 11 -1.96 26.26 -0.87
CA PRO A 11 -2.06 27.40 -1.78
C PRO A 11 -0.68 27.96 -2.22
N ALA A 12 0.33 27.87 -1.34
CA ALA A 12 1.67 28.39 -1.61
C ALA A 12 2.55 27.48 -2.51
N ARG A 13 2.22 26.19 -2.71
CA ARG A 13 2.99 25.27 -3.57
C ARG A 13 2.21 24.83 -4.82
N SER A 14 1.25 25.64 -5.26
CA SER A 14 0.31 25.43 -6.39
C SER A 14 0.90 25.00 -7.75
N ARG A 15 2.23 24.89 -7.87
CA ARG A 15 2.98 24.41 -9.04
C ARG A 15 3.31 22.91 -9.01
N LEU A 16 3.06 22.19 -7.91
CA LEU A 16 3.29 20.74 -7.86
C LEU A 16 2.15 19.98 -8.56
N PRO A 17 2.42 19.18 -9.61
CA PRO A 17 1.37 18.47 -10.33
C PRO A 17 0.86 17.27 -9.52
N VAL A 18 -0.43 17.27 -9.18
CA VAL A 18 -1.12 16.08 -8.65
C VAL A 18 -1.38 15.10 -9.79
N LEU A 19 -0.88 13.88 -9.65
CA LEU A 19 -0.97 12.82 -10.68
C LEU A 19 -1.74 11.61 -10.14
N ASP A 20 -2.79 11.19 -10.85
CA ASP A 20 -3.28 9.81 -10.75
C ASP A 20 -2.30 8.90 -11.50
N GLY A 21 -1.28 8.44 -10.78
CA GLY A 21 -0.12 7.80 -11.37
C GLY A 21 0.13 6.34 -11.01
N LEU A 22 -0.66 5.77 -10.10
CA LEU A 22 -0.54 4.37 -9.69
C LEU A 22 -1.79 3.59 -10.11
N ARG A 23 -1.61 2.30 -10.38
CA ARG A 23 -2.69 1.35 -10.66
C ARG A 23 -2.38 -0.01 -10.05
N LEU A 24 -3.43 -0.77 -9.75
CA LEU A 24 -3.29 -2.21 -9.61
C LEU A 24 -3.03 -2.83 -10.99
N ALA A 25 -2.05 -3.73 -11.04
CA ALA A 25 -1.65 -4.48 -12.24
C ALA A 25 -2.18 -5.94 -12.22
N ARG A 26 -2.75 -6.37 -11.10
CA ARG A 26 -3.49 -7.63 -10.92
C ARG A 26 -4.59 -7.42 -9.89
N ALA A 27 -5.54 -8.35 -9.82
CA ALA A 27 -6.47 -8.43 -8.71
C ALA A 27 -5.73 -8.68 -7.37
N VAL A 28 -6.33 -8.18 -6.30
CA VAL A 28 -5.89 -8.33 -4.90
C VAL A 28 -7.14 -8.67 -4.08
N VAL A 29 -7.00 -9.49 -3.04
CA VAL A 29 -8.08 -9.75 -2.09
C VAL A 29 -8.35 -8.49 -1.26
N ASP A 30 -9.57 -8.32 -0.75
CA ASP A 30 -9.88 -7.26 0.21
C ASP A 30 -8.89 -7.30 1.39
N GLN A 31 -8.53 -6.11 1.90
CA GLN A 31 -7.67 -5.91 3.05
C GLN A 31 -8.43 -5.99 4.38
N ALA A 32 -9.76 -6.05 4.36
CA ALA A 32 -10.58 -6.39 5.52
C ALA A 32 -10.15 -7.74 6.14
N GLY A 33 -10.12 -7.82 7.47
CA GLY A 33 -9.74 -9.04 8.21
C GLY A 33 -8.25 -9.45 8.17
N LEU A 34 -7.48 -9.06 7.15
CA LEU A 34 -6.10 -9.53 6.96
C LEU A 34 -5.09 -8.98 8.00
N GLY A 35 -4.13 -9.83 8.40
CA GLY A 35 -2.97 -9.45 9.20
C GLY A 35 -1.96 -8.59 8.43
N ALA A 36 -0.97 -8.01 9.13
CA ALA A 36 0.03 -7.14 8.48
C ALA A 36 0.82 -7.83 7.37
N ASP A 37 1.27 -9.07 7.62
CA ASP A 37 2.04 -9.85 6.66
C ASP A 37 1.18 -10.35 5.50
N ASP A 38 -0.10 -10.65 5.75
CA ASP A 38 -1.07 -11.02 4.71
C ASP A 38 -1.38 -9.85 3.78
N ARG A 39 -1.54 -8.64 4.34
CA ARG A 39 -1.68 -7.41 3.55
C ARG A 39 -0.45 -7.16 2.69
N ALA A 40 0.75 -7.29 3.26
CA ALA A 40 2.01 -7.15 2.51
C ALA A 40 2.12 -8.20 1.38
N ARG A 41 1.83 -9.47 1.65
CA ARG A 41 1.83 -10.55 0.64
C ARG A 41 0.79 -10.32 -0.46
N ASN A 42 -0.45 -9.98 -0.10
CA ASN A 42 -1.52 -9.73 -1.05
C ASN A 42 -1.23 -8.56 -1.98
N LEU A 43 -0.57 -7.51 -1.48
CA LEU A 43 -0.19 -6.33 -2.26
C LEU A 43 1.15 -6.48 -3.00
N CYS A 44 2.05 -7.39 -2.61
CA CYS A 44 3.38 -7.51 -3.20
C CYS A 44 3.35 -7.62 -4.74
N GLY A 45 4.00 -6.68 -5.41
CA GLY A 45 4.06 -6.61 -6.88
C GLY A 45 2.75 -6.22 -7.57
N ALA A 46 1.68 -5.94 -6.81
CA ALA A 46 0.36 -5.62 -7.34
C ALA A 46 0.26 -4.18 -7.86
N VAL A 47 1.07 -3.24 -7.37
CA VAL A 47 1.02 -1.84 -7.80
C VAL A 47 2.07 -1.55 -8.89
N ARG A 48 1.67 -0.77 -9.90
CA ARG A 48 2.56 -0.23 -10.93
C ARG A 48 2.26 1.24 -11.18
N VAL A 49 3.27 1.97 -11.61
CA VAL A 49 3.08 3.30 -12.23
C VAL A 49 2.31 3.13 -13.54
N ARG A 50 1.40 4.05 -13.85
CA ARG A 50 0.73 4.12 -15.16
C ARG A 50 1.77 4.49 -16.23
N ASP A 51 1.91 3.64 -17.23
CA ASP A 51 3.00 3.62 -18.22
C ASP A 51 3.28 5.02 -18.83
N ARG A 52 2.21 5.75 -19.17
CA ARG A 52 2.23 7.16 -19.68
C ARG A 52 2.91 8.20 -18.78
N LEU A 53 3.24 7.85 -17.53
CA LEU A 53 3.88 8.74 -16.56
C LEU A 53 5.30 8.33 -16.19
N VAL A 54 5.79 7.15 -16.59
CA VAL A 54 7.12 6.65 -16.18
C VAL A 54 8.21 7.66 -16.52
N SER A 55 8.25 8.15 -17.75
CA SER A 55 9.17 9.21 -18.19
C SER A 55 9.04 10.52 -17.39
N ARG A 56 7.84 10.85 -16.91
CA ARG A 56 7.56 12.05 -16.11
C ARG A 56 7.98 11.91 -14.64
N LEU A 57 8.37 10.73 -14.18
CA LEU A 57 8.79 10.46 -12.79
C LEU A 57 10.30 10.17 -12.64
N GLN A 58 11.00 9.84 -13.73
CA GLN A 58 12.45 9.55 -13.74
C GLN A 58 13.26 10.59 -12.96
N GLY A 59 14.02 10.13 -11.95
CA GLY A 59 14.85 10.95 -11.07
C GLY A 59 14.11 11.91 -10.12
N ARG A 60 12.78 12.06 -10.22
CA ARG A 60 12.03 13.10 -9.51
C ARG A 60 11.55 12.64 -8.13
N PRO A 61 11.66 13.49 -7.08
CA PRO A 61 11.07 13.17 -5.79
C PRO A 61 9.55 13.08 -5.89
N CYS A 62 8.97 12.12 -5.17
CA CYS A 62 7.54 11.83 -5.17
C CYS A 62 6.96 11.89 -3.75
N VAL A 63 5.77 12.46 -3.62
CA VAL A 63 4.99 12.45 -2.38
C VAL A 63 3.76 11.58 -2.61
N LEU A 64 3.66 10.47 -1.89
CA LEU A 64 2.45 9.67 -1.74
C LEU A 64 1.54 10.35 -0.73
N VAL A 65 0.25 10.44 -1.06
CA VAL A 65 -0.78 11.02 -0.17
C VAL A 65 -1.91 10.01 -0.04
N ASP A 66 -2.16 9.59 1.19
CA ASP A 66 -3.19 8.64 1.59
C ASP A 66 -3.99 9.23 2.76
N ASP A 67 -5.18 8.72 3.08
CA ASP A 67 -5.93 9.22 4.23
C ASP A 67 -5.49 8.56 5.54
N VAL A 68 -5.43 7.22 5.57
CA VAL A 68 -5.15 6.44 6.79
C VAL A 68 -4.04 5.41 6.53
N VAL A 69 -2.95 5.50 7.29
CA VAL A 69 -1.98 4.38 7.38
C VAL A 69 -2.40 3.41 8.48
N THR A 70 -2.54 2.13 8.12
CA THR A 70 -2.75 1.05 9.09
C THR A 70 -1.44 0.30 9.37
N THR A 71 -1.11 -0.67 8.53
CA THR A 71 0.12 -1.49 8.59
C THR A 71 1.26 -0.91 7.76
N GLY A 72 0.97 0.04 6.88
CA GLY A 72 1.92 0.59 5.91
C GLY A 72 2.06 -0.22 4.61
N ALA A 73 1.45 -1.40 4.49
CA ALA A 73 1.60 -2.30 3.34
C ALA A 73 1.31 -1.60 1.98
N THR A 74 0.19 -0.86 1.89
CA THR A 74 -0.18 -0.07 0.69
C THR A 74 0.89 0.96 0.34
N LEU A 75 1.34 1.77 1.31
CA LEU A 75 2.35 2.81 1.10
C LEU A 75 3.70 2.23 0.70
N GLN A 76 4.11 1.10 1.29
CA GLN A 76 5.34 0.39 0.96
C GLN A 76 5.32 -0.15 -0.47
N GLU A 77 4.24 -0.80 -0.89
CA GLU A 77 4.07 -1.33 -2.24
C GLU A 77 3.99 -0.19 -3.29
N CYS A 78 3.27 0.90 -2.98
CA CYS A 78 3.26 2.10 -3.80
C CYS A 78 4.66 2.73 -3.95
N ALA A 79 5.43 2.81 -2.85
CA ALA A 79 6.81 3.32 -2.89
C ALA A 79 7.75 2.38 -3.66
N ARG A 80 7.58 1.05 -3.56
CA ARG A 80 8.29 0.05 -4.38
C ARG A 80 7.99 0.27 -5.86
N ALA A 81 6.72 0.46 -6.23
CA ALA A 81 6.29 0.69 -7.61
C ALA A 81 6.87 1.99 -8.20
N LEU A 82 6.90 3.08 -7.41
CA LEU A 82 7.52 4.35 -7.82
C LEU A 82 9.04 4.21 -8.04
N ARG A 83 9.75 3.58 -7.09
CA ARG A 83 11.21 3.33 -7.21
C ARG A 83 11.54 2.44 -8.40
N ALA A 84 10.75 1.39 -8.65
CA ALA A 84 10.90 0.53 -9.82
C ALA A 84 10.64 1.27 -11.15
N ALA A 85 9.88 2.36 -11.13
CA ALA A 85 9.69 3.27 -12.26
C ALA A 85 10.79 4.36 -12.38
N GLY A 86 11.87 4.25 -11.61
CA GLY A 86 13.03 5.15 -11.66
C GLY A 86 12.83 6.50 -10.97
N CYS A 87 11.86 6.65 -10.06
CA CYS A 87 11.70 7.91 -9.34
C CYS A 87 12.87 8.18 -8.37
N GLY A 88 13.00 9.45 -7.96
CA GLY A 88 13.88 9.87 -6.87
C GLY A 88 13.32 9.50 -5.48
N PRO A 89 13.65 10.26 -4.42
CA PRO A 89 13.15 10.01 -3.07
C PRO A 89 11.62 9.93 -3.00
N VAL A 90 11.09 8.96 -2.25
CA VAL A 90 9.65 8.80 -2.00
C VAL A 90 9.35 9.10 -0.53
N VAL A 91 8.46 10.06 -0.30
CA VAL A 91 7.89 10.40 1.01
C VAL A 91 6.40 10.03 1.00
N ALA A 92 5.85 9.61 2.14
CA ALA A 92 4.42 9.40 2.31
C ALA A 92 3.86 10.34 3.38
N VAL A 93 2.66 10.86 3.15
CA VAL A 93 1.90 11.72 4.06
C VAL A 93 0.51 11.14 4.22
N THR A 94 0.06 10.96 5.47
CA THR A 94 -1.30 10.53 5.80
C THR A 94 -1.94 11.46 6.82
N LEU A 95 -3.28 11.52 6.84
CA LEU A 95 -4.03 12.31 7.83
C LEU A 95 -4.11 11.60 9.18
N ALA A 96 -4.24 10.27 9.17
CA ALA A 96 -4.33 9.44 10.35
C ALA A 96 -3.39 8.23 10.28
N ALA A 97 -3.10 7.68 11.45
CA ALA A 97 -2.38 6.42 11.63
C ALA A 97 -3.04 5.60 12.73
N THR A 98 -3.32 4.31 12.48
CA THR A 98 -3.78 3.43 13.57
C THR A 98 -2.59 3.06 14.46
N ARG A 99 -2.79 3.00 15.79
CA ARG A 99 -1.75 2.49 16.69
C ARG A 99 -1.37 1.07 16.25
N ARG A 100 -0.09 0.85 15.97
CA ARG A 100 0.45 -0.50 15.80
C ARG A 100 0.33 -1.21 17.14
N HIS A 101 -0.57 -2.18 17.24
CA HIS A 101 -0.53 -3.14 18.34
C HIS A 101 0.76 -3.94 18.16
N THR A 102 1.81 -3.51 18.87
CA THR A 102 2.96 -4.37 19.11
C THR A 102 2.42 -5.61 19.82
N ARG A 103 2.54 -6.78 19.20
CA ARG A 103 2.39 -8.03 19.95
C ARG A 103 3.40 -7.93 21.09
N SER A 104 2.91 -7.88 22.32
CA SER A 104 3.75 -8.15 23.47
C SER A 104 4.28 -9.56 23.29
N VAL A 105 5.58 -9.67 23.02
CA VAL A 105 6.28 -10.91 23.32
C VAL A 105 6.13 -11.07 24.83
N GLY A 106 5.36 -12.07 25.24
CA GLY A 106 5.27 -12.42 26.67
C GLY A 106 6.67 -12.83 27.17
N PRO A 107 6.87 -12.90 28.49
CA PRO A 107 8.15 -13.36 29.04
C PRO A 107 8.53 -14.77 28.54
N ASP A 108 7.55 -15.56 28.13
CA ASP A 108 7.73 -16.89 27.57
C ASP A 108 7.91 -16.86 26.04
N GLY A 109 9.10 -17.28 25.60
CA GLY A 109 9.41 -17.51 24.18
C GLY A 109 8.61 -18.68 23.58
N PRO A 110 8.78 -18.98 22.28
CA PRO A 110 7.90 -19.90 21.56
C PRO A 110 8.06 -21.35 22.06
N THR A 111 7.13 -21.80 22.91
CA THR A 111 6.82 -23.22 23.05
C THR A 111 6.12 -23.69 21.79
N ALA A 112 6.67 -24.71 21.14
CA ALA A 112 6.06 -25.29 19.96
C ALA A 112 4.77 -26.03 20.37
N SER A 113 3.64 -25.63 19.81
CA SER A 113 2.44 -26.46 19.78
C SER A 113 1.84 -26.47 18.38
N THR A 114 1.83 -27.67 17.80
CA THR A 114 1.07 -28.03 16.61
C THR A 114 -0.41 -27.81 16.89
N ASP A 115 -1.13 -27.18 15.97
CA ASP A 115 -2.52 -27.59 15.74
C ASP A 115 -2.92 -27.40 14.28
N SER A 116 -3.83 -28.26 13.81
CA SER A 116 -4.07 -28.48 12.38
C SER A 116 -5.55 -28.71 12.08
N HIS A 117 -5.95 -28.43 10.82
CA HIS A 117 -7.29 -28.65 10.24
C HIS A 117 -8.40 -27.71 10.76
N ALA A 118 -9.39 -27.24 9.97
CA ALA A 118 -9.67 -27.30 8.51
C ALA A 118 -10.35 -25.95 8.09
N ALA A 119 -10.80 -25.65 6.86
CA ALA A 119 -10.92 -26.32 5.55
C ALA A 119 -10.88 -25.22 4.43
N PRO A 120 -10.69 -25.52 3.13
CA PRO A 120 -10.61 -24.48 2.10
C PRO A 120 -11.98 -23.96 1.66
N LEU A 121 -12.15 -22.65 1.57
CA LEU A 121 -13.29 -22.06 0.86
C LEU A 121 -13.06 -22.10 -0.65
N GLN A 122 -13.90 -22.88 -1.33
CA GLN A 122 -13.85 -23.05 -2.78
C GLN A 122 -14.43 -21.85 -3.52
N ASN A 123 -13.83 -21.54 -4.66
CA ASN A 123 -14.26 -20.50 -5.58
C ASN A 123 -15.36 -21.08 -6.49
N VAL A 124 -16.58 -20.53 -6.49
CA VAL A 124 -17.66 -20.92 -7.43
C VAL A 124 -17.88 -19.79 -8.44
N ARG A 125 -17.96 -20.17 -9.71
CA ARG A 125 -18.26 -19.28 -10.84
C ARG A 125 -19.76 -19.35 -11.18
N GLY A 126 -20.34 -18.22 -11.55
CA GLY A 126 -21.49 -18.05 -12.44
C GLY A 126 -21.26 -16.73 -13.19
N ALA A 127 -21.44 -16.55 -14.50
CA ALA A 127 -22.23 -17.31 -15.48
C ALA A 127 -23.70 -17.42 -15.04
N ASP A 128 -24.43 -16.32 -15.19
CA ASP A 128 -25.28 -16.08 -16.37
C ASP A 128 -25.18 -14.59 -16.79
#